data_AF-A0A559JQS3-F1
#
_entry.id   AF-A0A559JQS3-F1
#
_cell.length_a   1.000
_cell.length_b   1.000
_cell.length_c   1.000
_cell.angle_alpha   90.00
_cell.angle_beta   90.00
_cell.angle_gamma   90.00
#
_symmetry.space_group_name_H-M   'P 1'
#
loop_
_entity.id
_entity.type
_entity.pdbx_description
1 polymer ?
#
loop_
_entity_poly.entity_id
_entity_poly.type
_entity_poly.pdbx_seq_one_letter_code
_entity_poly.pdbx_strand_id
1 'polypeptide(L)'
;MGNSVWIQARVLLLLPVLVLAACTLIVSCDIKGSSGEQTIAEGAKLEKAADGTATRQVKWIYMSPPIPSQTVNTAYADQNPELASRLLEWIDQAKNIDGQGLTPPLHERSMAIEIVYENRTIQEVRPAWNCTYVNTGAECRAVEGKVWISDSDGNETFADSEPLFEFVQNDYKSWMPGVTPFRFPELIRLNETFQIQGHGSLMEKMVATLSLKDEVVWKSAAVAVDHGDYEIMGILDSKKYPAGEYEINITGVPFEGFEDVIGSGSIGTYVIVTE
;
A
#
# COMPACT_ATOMS: atom_id res chain seq x y z
N MET A 1 -13.78 13.69 -53.98
CA MET A 1 -13.35 13.08 -55.26
C MET A 1 -11.93 13.53 -55.53
N GLY A 2 -10.98 12.59 -55.62
CA GLY A 2 -9.58 12.89 -55.86
C GLY A 2 -8.65 11.99 -55.04
N ASN A 3 -8.49 10.75 -55.50
CA ASN A 3 -7.56 9.76 -54.97
C ASN A 3 -6.11 10.25 -55.10
N SER A 4 -5.25 9.94 -54.13
CA SER A 4 -3.92 9.45 -54.49
C SER A 4 -3.33 8.55 -53.40
N VAL A 5 -3.10 7.31 -53.82
CA VAL A 5 -2.47 6.20 -53.12
C VAL A 5 -0.95 6.34 -53.25
N TRP A 6 -0.21 6.14 -52.16
CA TRP A 6 1.19 5.70 -52.23
C TRP A 6 1.41 4.57 -51.23
N ILE A 7 1.51 3.37 -51.79
CA ILE A 7 2.03 2.15 -51.17
C ILE A 7 3.52 2.12 -51.52
N GLN A 8 4.41 1.98 -50.54
CA GLN A 8 5.58 1.13 -50.69
C GLN A 8 5.87 0.39 -49.39
N ALA A 9 5.66 -0.92 -49.46
CA ALA A 9 6.13 -1.92 -48.54
C ALA A 9 7.63 -2.16 -48.74
N ARG A 10 8.38 -2.32 -47.65
CA ARG A 10 9.52 -3.25 -47.60
C ARG A 10 9.51 -3.99 -46.26
N VAL A 11 9.05 -5.23 -46.37
CA VAL A 11 9.32 -6.36 -45.48
C VAL A 11 10.77 -6.77 -45.68
N LEU A 12 11.55 -7.02 -44.62
CA LEU A 12 12.32 -8.28 -44.49
C LEU A 12 13.02 -8.47 -43.12
N LEU A 13 12.67 -9.61 -42.49
CA LEU A 13 13.45 -10.59 -41.70
C LEU A 13 14.25 -10.10 -40.45
N LEU A 14 13.82 -10.48 -39.23
CA LEU A 14 14.06 -11.76 -38.52
C LEU A 14 15.51 -11.99 -38.08
N LEU A 15 15.74 -11.96 -36.76
CA LEU A 15 16.51 -12.98 -36.03
C LEU A 15 16.25 -12.86 -34.52
N PRO A 16 15.84 -13.95 -33.83
CA PRO A 16 15.80 -14.01 -32.37
C PRO A 16 17.19 -14.36 -31.83
N VAL A 17 17.65 -13.62 -30.82
CA VAL A 17 18.80 -14.06 -30.01
C VAL A 17 18.29 -14.92 -28.87
N LEU A 18 18.40 -16.22 -29.09
CA LEU A 18 18.35 -17.28 -28.09
C LEU A 18 19.57 -17.14 -27.18
N VAL A 19 19.38 -16.95 -25.87
CA VAL A 19 20.42 -17.24 -24.87
C VAL A 19 19.95 -18.44 -24.06
N LEU A 20 20.48 -19.60 -24.45
CA LEU A 20 20.54 -20.81 -23.63
C LEU A 20 21.70 -20.66 -22.65
N ALA A 21 21.40 -20.67 -21.36
CA ALA A 21 22.36 -21.08 -20.35
C ALA A 21 21.65 -22.05 -19.40
N ALA A 22 21.89 -23.33 -19.65
CA ALA A 22 21.57 -24.41 -18.75
C ALA A 22 22.47 -24.31 -17.51
N CYS A 23 21.86 -24.40 -16.32
CA CYS A 23 22.55 -24.90 -15.16
C CYS A 23 21.61 -25.85 -14.42
N THR A 24 21.77 -27.12 -14.75
CA THR A 24 21.24 -28.26 -14.00
C THR A 24 21.97 -28.35 -12.67
N LEU A 25 21.26 -28.14 -11.57
CA LEU A 25 21.59 -28.75 -10.28
C LEU A 25 20.35 -29.44 -9.75
N ILE A 26 20.29 -30.74 -10.03
CA ILE A 26 19.45 -31.70 -9.36
C ILE A 26 20.09 -31.92 -7.99
N VAL A 27 19.49 -31.39 -6.94
CA VAL A 27 19.68 -31.89 -5.58
C VAL A 27 18.45 -32.73 -5.26
N SER A 28 18.61 -34.04 -5.37
CA SER A 28 17.71 -35.01 -4.76
C SER A 28 17.91 -34.94 -3.24
N CYS A 29 16.92 -34.39 -2.54
CA CYS A 29 16.71 -34.70 -1.12
C CYS A 29 15.59 -35.72 -1.03
N ASP A 30 15.98 -36.99 -0.85
CA ASP A 30 15.16 -38.00 -0.21
C ASP A 30 14.74 -37.50 1.17
N ILE A 31 13.46 -37.19 1.36
CA ILE A 31 12.86 -37.13 2.69
C ILE A 31 11.78 -38.20 2.76
N LYS A 32 12.17 -39.28 3.45
CA LYS A 32 11.31 -40.35 3.94
C LYS A 32 10.06 -39.76 4.60
N GLY A 33 8.93 -40.35 4.27
CA GLY A 33 7.67 -40.14 4.96
C GLY A 33 7.81 -40.33 6.46
N SER A 34 7.28 -39.37 7.19
CA SER A 34 6.85 -39.52 8.57
C SER A 34 5.40 -39.04 8.61
N SER A 35 4.48 -39.99 8.66
CA SER A 35 3.11 -39.76 9.09
C SER A 35 3.14 -39.29 10.55
N GLY A 36 3.11 -37.98 10.73
CA GLY A 36 2.83 -37.35 12.01
C GLY A 36 1.55 -36.55 11.86
N GLU A 37 0.52 -36.93 12.60
CA GLU A 37 -0.63 -36.07 12.89
C GLU A 37 -0.11 -34.71 13.33
N GLN A 38 -0.22 -33.69 12.48
CA GLN A 38 -0.06 -32.31 12.88
C GLN A 38 -1.37 -31.86 13.50
N THR A 39 -1.43 -31.94 14.82
CA THR A 39 -2.26 -31.03 15.62
C THR A 39 -2.01 -29.61 15.12
N ILE A 40 -3.09 -28.98 14.65
CA ILE A 40 -3.15 -27.55 14.33
C ILE A 40 -2.62 -26.80 15.54
N ALA A 41 -1.42 -26.25 15.43
CA ALA A 41 -0.83 -25.42 16.46
C ALA A 41 -1.70 -24.18 16.60
N GLU A 42 -2.14 -23.92 17.83
CA GLU A 42 -2.76 -22.66 18.23
C GLU A 42 -1.96 -21.50 17.62
N GLY A 43 -2.62 -20.72 16.75
CA GLY A 43 -2.08 -19.51 16.16
C GLY A 43 -1.49 -18.60 17.23
N ALA A 44 -0.50 -17.82 16.84
CA ALA A 44 0.18 -16.86 17.70
C ALA A 44 -0.85 -16.05 18.50
N LYS A 45 -1.02 -16.41 19.78
CA LYS A 45 -1.71 -15.56 20.73
C LYS A 45 -0.83 -14.34 20.87
N LEU A 46 -1.18 -13.25 20.19
CA LEU A 46 -0.92 -11.91 20.69
C LEU A 46 -1.24 -11.98 22.19
N GLU A 47 -0.22 -11.79 23.03
CA GLU A 47 -0.39 -11.83 24.48
C GLU A 47 -1.60 -10.96 24.80
N LYS A 48 -2.63 -11.59 25.36
CA LYS A 48 -3.88 -10.93 25.71
C LYS A 48 -3.53 -9.77 26.62
N ALA A 49 -3.48 -8.57 26.05
CA ALA A 49 -3.03 -7.37 26.74
C ALA A 49 -4.06 -7.01 27.80
N ALA A 50 -3.84 -7.52 29.01
CA ALA A 50 -4.43 -6.94 30.19
C ALA A 50 -3.91 -5.48 30.27
N ASP A 51 -4.82 -4.52 30.42
CA ASP A 51 -4.55 -3.08 30.59
C ASP A 51 -3.92 -2.33 29.40
N GLY A 52 -4.70 -2.05 28.33
CA GLY A 52 -4.45 -0.90 27.43
C GLY A 52 -3.07 -0.82 26.76
N THR A 53 -2.29 -1.90 26.79
CA THR A 53 -0.91 -2.00 26.31
C THR A 53 -0.87 -2.40 24.84
N ALA A 54 -1.85 -3.15 24.34
CA ALA A 54 -1.95 -3.51 22.93
C ALA A 54 -2.20 -2.29 22.02
N THR A 55 -3.02 -1.32 22.43
CA THR A 55 -3.23 -0.07 21.67
C THR A 55 -1.93 0.72 21.53
N ARG A 56 -1.08 0.72 22.57
CA ARG A 56 0.24 1.38 22.55
C ARG A 56 1.26 0.72 21.62
N GLN A 57 0.94 -0.47 21.10
CA GLN A 57 1.78 -1.15 20.12
C GLN A 57 1.31 -0.89 18.70
N VAL A 58 0.12 -0.32 18.47
CA VAL A 58 -0.32 0.05 17.12
C VAL A 58 0.36 1.37 16.75
N LYS A 59 0.97 1.40 15.56
CA LYS A 59 1.65 2.57 15.03
C LYS A 59 0.71 3.38 14.14
N TRP A 60 0.16 2.71 13.13
CA TRP A 60 -0.85 3.29 12.24
C TRP A 60 -1.80 2.22 11.73
N ILE A 61 -2.96 2.68 11.29
CA ILE A 61 -4.02 1.90 10.66
C ILE A 61 -4.30 2.54 9.31
N TYR A 62 -4.38 1.75 8.25
CA TYR A 62 -4.75 2.29 6.94
C TYR A 62 -5.60 1.29 6.18
N MET A 63 -6.35 1.82 5.20
CA MET A 63 -7.09 0.97 4.27
C MET A 63 -6.20 0.65 3.05
N SER A 64 -6.18 -0.60 2.62
CA SER A 64 -5.48 -1.04 1.39
C SER A 64 -6.45 -1.26 0.20
N PRO A 65 -5.95 -1.29 -1.05
CA PRO A 65 -6.75 -1.30 -2.29
C PRO A 65 -7.94 -2.27 -2.28
N PRO A 66 -9.06 -1.97 -2.98
CA PRO A 66 -9.15 -1.20 -4.23
C PRO A 66 -9.58 0.27 -4.06
N ILE A 67 -9.05 0.97 -3.05
CA ILE A 67 -9.17 2.43 -2.95
C ILE A 67 -8.58 3.08 -4.20
N PRO A 68 -9.25 4.09 -4.79
CA PRO A 68 -8.66 4.88 -5.85
C PRO A 68 -7.31 5.45 -5.40
N SER A 69 -6.28 5.36 -6.26
CA SER A 69 -4.94 5.89 -5.99
C SER A 69 -4.89 7.41 -5.70
N GLN A 70 -6.01 8.10 -5.86
CA GLN A 70 -6.20 9.53 -5.63
C GLN A 70 -6.56 9.87 -4.18
N THR A 71 -6.81 8.87 -3.33
CA THR A 71 -7.17 9.05 -1.93
C THR A 71 -6.40 8.10 -1.04
N VAL A 72 -6.02 8.58 0.14
CA VAL A 72 -5.48 7.75 1.23
C VAL A 72 -6.41 7.83 2.43
N ASN A 73 -6.51 6.72 3.16
CA ASN A 73 -7.36 6.56 4.35
C ASN A 73 -6.49 5.97 5.45
N THR A 74 -5.93 6.84 6.29
CA THR A 74 -4.97 6.47 7.33
C THR A 74 -5.42 7.09 8.65
N ALA A 75 -5.23 6.36 9.75
CA ALA A 75 -5.29 6.87 11.11
C ALA A 75 -4.02 6.49 11.87
N TYR A 76 -3.60 7.39 12.75
CA TYR A 76 -2.46 7.20 13.64
C TYR A 76 -2.98 6.93 15.04
N ALA A 77 -2.48 5.87 15.69
CA ALA A 77 -3.10 5.32 16.90
C ALA A 77 -2.93 6.23 18.12
N ASP A 78 -1.88 7.04 18.16
CA ASP A 78 -1.65 8.07 19.16
C ASP A 78 -2.65 9.24 19.08
N GLN A 79 -3.07 9.62 17.87
CA GLN A 79 -4.16 10.58 17.65
C GLN A 79 -5.56 9.96 17.78
N ASN A 80 -5.69 8.68 17.44
CA ASN A 80 -6.97 7.96 17.40
C ASN A 80 -6.94 6.68 18.26
N PRO A 81 -6.66 6.78 19.57
CA PRO A 81 -6.48 5.61 20.42
C PRO A 81 -7.78 4.83 20.61
N GLU A 82 -8.93 5.50 20.53
CA GLU A 82 -10.25 4.86 20.63
C GLU A 82 -10.53 3.96 19.41
N LEU A 83 -10.20 4.43 18.20
CA LEU A 83 -10.32 3.65 16.97
C LEU A 83 -9.46 2.39 17.05
N ALA A 84 -8.18 2.56 17.38
CA ALA A 84 -7.25 1.43 17.48
C ALA A 84 -7.72 0.43 18.54
N SER A 85 -8.12 0.90 19.71
CA SER A 85 -8.64 0.02 20.78
C SER A 85 -9.91 -0.73 20.35
N ARG A 86 -10.82 -0.05 19.64
CA ARG A 86 -12.06 -0.64 19.16
C ARG A 86 -11.83 -1.73 18.11
N LEU A 87 -10.92 -1.50 17.16
CA LEU A 87 -10.55 -2.50 16.16
C LEU A 87 -9.94 -3.74 16.82
N LEU A 88 -8.99 -3.54 17.74
CA LEU A 88 -8.36 -4.65 18.48
C LEU A 88 -9.38 -5.42 19.33
N GLU A 89 -10.33 -4.73 19.98
CA GLU A 89 -11.42 -5.36 20.72
C GLU A 89 -12.28 -6.23 19.79
N TRP A 90 -12.68 -5.71 18.62
CA TRP A 90 -13.48 -6.48 17.68
C TRP A 90 -12.73 -7.69 17.09
N ILE A 91 -11.41 -7.61 16.96
CA ILE A 91 -10.56 -8.73 16.56
C ILE A 91 -10.51 -9.80 17.68
N ASP A 92 -10.30 -9.42 18.94
CA ASP A 92 -10.31 -10.37 20.08
C ASP A 92 -11.68 -11.04 20.26
N GLN A 93 -12.76 -10.31 19.97
CA GLN A 93 -14.14 -10.81 20.05
C GLN A 93 -14.56 -11.63 18.82
N ALA A 94 -13.81 -11.57 17.72
CA ALA A 94 -14.16 -12.28 16.49
C ALA A 94 -14.12 -13.80 16.73
N LYS A 95 -15.21 -14.49 16.39
CA LYS A 95 -15.33 -15.93 16.64
C LYS A 95 -14.81 -16.71 15.44
N ASN A 96 -13.70 -17.44 15.60
CA ASN A 96 -13.17 -18.31 14.56
C ASN A 96 -14.21 -19.32 14.04
N ILE A 97 -14.23 -19.51 12.72
CA ILE A 97 -15.06 -20.48 11.99
C ILE A 97 -14.20 -21.32 11.05
N ASP A 98 -14.72 -22.47 10.61
CA ASP A 98 -13.99 -23.43 9.75
C ASP A 98 -13.81 -22.95 8.30
N GLY A 99 -14.47 -21.86 7.92
CA GLY A 99 -14.42 -21.31 6.57
C GLY A 99 -15.18 -22.11 5.52
N GLN A 100 -16.05 -23.07 5.91
CA GLN A 100 -16.77 -23.89 4.95
C GLN A 100 -17.65 -23.04 4.03
N GLY A 101 -17.41 -23.13 2.72
CA GLY A 101 -18.14 -22.34 1.71
C GLY A 101 -17.66 -20.90 1.59
N LEU A 102 -16.57 -20.53 2.29
CA LEU A 102 -15.87 -19.26 2.11
C LEU A 102 -14.64 -19.46 1.23
N THR A 103 -14.21 -18.37 0.62
CA THR A 103 -13.00 -18.26 -0.17
C THR A 103 -12.13 -17.18 0.48
N PRO A 104 -10.82 -17.43 0.64
CA PRO A 104 -9.90 -16.36 1.03
C PRO A 104 -10.06 -15.18 0.08
N PRO A 105 -9.91 -13.95 0.59
CA PRO A 105 -10.10 -12.77 -0.22
C PRO A 105 -9.09 -12.75 -1.38
N LEU A 106 -9.54 -12.27 -2.53
CA LEU A 106 -8.63 -11.98 -3.64
C LEU A 106 -7.81 -10.74 -3.26
N HIS A 107 -6.52 -10.96 -2.94
CA HIS A 107 -5.58 -9.86 -2.70
C HIS A 107 -5.67 -8.82 -3.83
N GLU A 108 -5.55 -7.55 -3.48
CA GLU A 108 -5.69 -6.37 -4.37
C GLU A 108 -7.10 -6.07 -4.91
N ARG A 109 -8.08 -6.96 -4.71
CA ARG A 109 -9.47 -6.78 -5.21
C ARG A 109 -10.52 -6.53 -4.13
N SER A 110 -10.17 -6.79 -2.88
CA SER A 110 -11.02 -6.53 -1.72
C SER A 110 -10.44 -5.40 -0.90
N MET A 111 -11.27 -4.52 -0.36
CA MET A 111 -10.80 -3.57 0.66
C MET A 111 -10.23 -4.37 1.83
N ALA A 112 -9.17 -3.85 2.44
CA ALA A 112 -8.64 -4.36 3.70
C ALA A 112 -8.35 -3.22 4.65
N ILE A 113 -8.35 -3.54 5.93
CA ILE A 113 -7.71 -2.73 6.96
C ILE A 113 -6.39 -3.39 7.29
N GLU A 114 -5.35 -2.57 7.32
CA GLU A 114 -4.01 -2.94 7.74
C GLU A 114 -3.74 -2.25 9.08
N ILE A 115 -3.47 -3.05 10.10
CA ILE A 115 -3.07 -2.59 11.43
C ILE A 115 -1.58 -2.89 11.57
N VAL A 116 -0.77 -1.84 11.59
CA VAL A 116 0.69 -1.99 11.69
C VAL A 116 1.13 -1.70 13.11
N TYR A 117 1.92 -2.60 13.66
CA TYR A 117 2.42 -2.52 15.02
C TYR A 117 3.86 -2.00 15.06
N GLU A 118 4.29 -1.49 16.21
CA GLU A 118 5.64 -0.98 16.48
C GLU A 118 6.71 -2.07 16.35
N ASN A 119 6.35 -3.33 16.60
CA ASN A 119 7.23 -4.49 16.38
C ASN A 119 7.31 -4.91 14.89
N ARG A 120 6.62 -4.18 14.01
CA ARG A 120 6.56 -4.38 12.55
C ARG A 120 5.68 -5.52 12.07
N THR A 121 4.94 -6.18 12.97
CA THR A 121 3.90 -7.11 12.53
C THR A 121 2.78 -6.32 11.87
N ILE A 122 2.15 -6.92 10.87
CA ILE A 122 0.95 -6.37 10.21
C ILE A 122 -0.18 -7.35 10.48
N GLN A 123 -1.32 -6.84 10.94
CA GLN A 123 -2.55 -7.59 10.98
C GLN A 123 -3.51 -7.02 9.95
N GLU A 124 -4.02 -7.89 9.08
CA GLU A 124 -4.89 -7.53 7.98
C GLU A 124 -6.29 -8.08 8.23
N VAL A 125 -7.31 -7.25 7.99
CA VAL A 125 -8.72 -7.65 8.09
C VAL A 125 -9.43 -7.34 6.79
N ARG A 126 -10.05 -8.37 6.20
CA ARG A 126 -10.82 -8.28 4.96
C ARG A 126 -12.21 -8.88 5.16
N PRO A 127 -13.23 -8.46 4.39
CA PRO A 127 -14.46 -9.23 4.28
C PRO A 127 -14.13 -10.63 3.76
N ALA A 128 -14.78 -11.67 4.30
CA ALA A 128 -14.71 -13.00 3.70
C ALA A 128 -15.62 -13.06 2.47
N TRP A 129 -15.26 -13.90 1.50
CA TRP A 129 -15.98 -13.98 0.23
C TRP A 129 -16.55 -15.37 0.00
N ASN A 130 -17.56 -15.47 -0.86
CA ASN A 130 -17.96 -16.69 -1.50
C ASN A 130 -17.85 -16.49 -3.01
N CYS A 131 -16.99 -17.28 -3.65
CA CYS A 131 -16.76 -17.24 -5.08
C CYS A 131 -17.35 -18.47 -5.77
N THR A 132 -18.23 -18.25 -6.74
CA THR A 132 -18.73 -19.29 -7.64
C THR A 132 -18.00 -19.20 -8.97
N TYR A 133 -17.38 -20.30 -9.39
CA TYR A 133 -16.70 -20.40 -10.68
C TYR A 133 -17.68 -20.85 -11.76
N VAL A 134 -17.86 -20.01 -12.78
CA VAL A 134 -18.60 -20.34 -14.00
C VAL A 134 -17.64 -20.38 -15.18
N ASN A 135 -18.04 -20.99 -16.30
CA ASN A 135 -17.17 -21.22 -17.46
C ASN A 135 -16.48 -19.95 -18.04
N THR A 136 -16.95 -18.75 -17.68
CA THR A 136 -16.44 -17.46 -18.16
C THR A 136 -15.79 -16.59 -17.07
N GLY A 137 -15.66 -17.07 -15.84
CA GLY A 137 -15.03 -16.31 -14.74
C GLY A 137 -15.49 -16.72 -13.34
N ALA A 138 -15.04 -15.97 -12.33
CA ALA A 138 -15.50 -16.11 -10.96
C ALA A 138 -16.46 -14.97 -10.61
N GLU A 139 -17.64 -15.30 -10.09
CA GLU A 139 -18.52 -14.34 -9.43
C GLU A 139 -18.27 -14.44 -7.93
N CYS A 140 -17.74 -13.38 -7.33
CA CYS A 140 -17.41 -13.33 -5.92
C CYS A 140 -18.29 -12.30 -5.21
N ARG A 141 -18.80 -12.66 -4.03
CA ARG A 141 -19.55 -11.73 -3.16
C ARG A 141 -19.03 -11.82 -1.74
N ALA A 142 -18.90 -10.67 -1.07
CA ALA A 142 -18.60 -10.65 0.35
C ALA A 142 -19.76 -11.30 1.14
N VAL A 143 -19.44 -12.07 2.18
CA VAL A 143 -20.43 -12.74 3.04
C VAL A 143 -20.62 -11.89 4.28
N GLU A 144 -21.86 -11.45 4.48
CA GLU A 144 -22.24 -10.54 5.57
C GLU A 144 -21.82 -11.06 6.94
N GLY A 145 -21.19 -10.18 7.72
CA GLY A 145 -20.70 -10.46 9.07
C GLY A 145 -19.54 -11.46 9.16
N LYS A 146 -18.95 -11.86 8.04
CA LYS A 146 -17.78 -12.76 7.99
C LYS A 146 -16.55 -12.00 7.54
N VAL A 147 -15.45 -12.21 8.24
CA VAL A 147 -14.15 -11.64 7.91
C VAL A 147 -13.09 -12.71 7.77
N TRP A 148 -12.06 -12.38 7.00
CA TRP A 148 -10.78 -13.08 6.98
C TRP A 148 -9.77 -12.18 7.68
N ILE A 149 -9.02 -12.76 8.61
CA ILE A 149 -8.01 -12.06 9.41
C ILE A 149 -6.69 -12.79 9.18
N SER A 150 -5.64 -12.05 8.85
CA SER A 150 -4.29 -12.60 8.74
C SER A 150 -3.26 -11.76 9.46
N ASP A 151 -2.10 -12.34 9.70
CA ASP A 151 -0.92 -11.61 10.15
C ASP A 151 0.26 -11.77 9.17
N SER A 152 1.31 -10.97 9.39
CA SER A 152 2.55 -10.98 8.62
C SER A 152 3.34 -12.30 8.73
N ASP A 153 3.02 -13.17 9.68
CA ASP A 153 3.64 -14.50 9.84
C ASP A 153 2.92 -15.57 8.99
N GLY A 154 1.85 -15.19 8.29
CA GLY A 154 1.05 -16.08 7.45
C GLY A 154 0.02 -16.91 8.23
N ASN A 155 -0.27 -16.54 9.48
CA ASN A 155 -1.42 -17.12 10.18
C ASN A 155 -2.69 -16.48 9.61
N GLU A 156 -3.65 -17.31 9.22
CA GLU A 156 -4.90 -16.87 8.62
C GLU A 156 -6.08 -17.57 9.28
N THR A 157 -7.18 -16.86 9.47
CA THR A 157 -8.42 -17.42 10.00
C THR A 157 -9.64 -16.73 9.39
N PHE A 158 -10.73 -17.50 9.27
CA PHE A 158 -12.04 -16.93 9.06
C PHE A 158 -12.73 -16.72 10.40
N ALA A 159 -13.44 -15.61 10.54
CA ALA A 159 -14.15 -15.30 11.77
C ALA A 159 -15.52 -14.66 11.54
N ASP A 160 -16.41 -14.88 12.51
CA ASP A 160 -17.68 -14.17 12.64
C ASP A 160 -17.43 -12.87 13.41
N SER A 161 -17.62 -11.74 12.71
CA SER A 161 -17.57 -10.40 13.31
C SER A 161 -18.31 -9.41 12.41
N GLU A 162 -19.59 -9.20 12.72
CA GLU A 162 -20.42 -8.13 12.12
C GLU A 162 -19.77 -6.75 12.21
N PRO A 163 -19.23 -6.30 13.36
CA PRO A 163 -18.64 -4.97 13.43
C PRO A 163 -17.37 -4.81 12.59
N LEU A 164 -16.49 -5.82 12.49
CA LEU A 164 -15.34 -5.74 11.58
C LEU A 164 -15.77 -5.70 10.11
N PHE A 165 -16.75 -6.54 9.75
CA PHE A 165 -17.28 -6.57 8.39
C PHE A 165 -17.84 -5.20 7.97
N GLU A 166 -18.73 -4.62 8.79
CA GLU A 166 -19.33 -3.31 8.52
C GLU A 166 -18.29 -2.19 8.51
N PHE A 167 -17.31 -2.24 9.42
CA PHE A 167 -16.27 -1.24 9.44
C PHE A 167 -15.42 -1.25 8.16
N VAL A 168 -14.96 -2.43 7.71
CA VAL A 168 -14.16 -2.54 6.47
C VAL A 168 -14.96 -2.11 5.23
N GLN A 169 -16.25 -2.47 5.17
CA GLN A 169 -17.07 -2.19 3.98
C GLN A 169 -17.56 -0.75 3.91
N ASN A 170 -18.00 -0.19 5.04
CA ASN A 170 -18.87 0.99 5.05
C ASN A 170 -18.37 2.08 6.01
N ASP A 171 -18.07 1.72 7.26
CA ASP A 171 -17.94 2.73 8.32
C ASP A 171 -16.55 3.36 8.42
N TYR A 172 -15.52 2.75 7.83
CA TYR A 172 -14.15 3.25 7.95
C TYR A 172 -14.00 4.73 7.57
N LYS A 173 -14.77 5.23 6.60
CA LYS A 173 -14.69 6.63 6.13
C LYS A 173 -15.07 7.66 7.20
N SER A 174 -15.87 7.27 8.18
CA SER A 174 -16.23 8.17 9.29
C SER A 174 -15.09 8.36 10.28
N TRP A 175 -14.17 7.39 10.35
CA TRP A 175 -13.00 7.40 11.25
C TRP A 175 -11.70 7.75 10.52
N MET A 176 -11.58 7.32 9.27
CA MET A 176 -10.43 7.51 8.38
C MET A 176 -10.94 8.13 7.08
N PRO A 177 -11.30 9.44 7.07
CA PRO A 177 -11.80 10.10 5.87
C PRO A 177 -10.75 10.07 4.75
N GLY A 178 -11.21 9.95 3.51
CA GLY A 178 -10.32 9.96 2.34
C GLY A 178 -9.76 11.35 2.11
N VAL A 179 -8.44 11.47 2.05
CA VAL A 179 -7.74 12.73 1.74
C VAL A 179 -6.89 12.60 0.48
N THR A 180 -6.70 13.70 -0.24
CA THR A 180 -5.79 13.74 -1.39
C THR A 180 -4.36 13.55 -0.88
N PRO A 181 -3.60 12.56 -1.35
CA PRO A 181 -2.31 12.22 -0.75
C PRO A 181 -1.24 13.30 -0.98
N PHE A 182 -1.31 14.05 -2.08
CA PHE A 182 -0.32 15.06 -2.43
C PHE A 182 -0.95 16.24 -3.15
N ARG A 183 -0.41 17.44 -2.93
CA ARG A 183 -0.70 18.66 -3.69
C ARG A 183 0.61 19.25 -4.16
N PHE A 184 0.81 19.20 -5.47
CA PHE A 184 1.92 19.83 -6.15
C PHE A 184 1.57 21.27 -6.53
N PRO A 185 2.56 22.18 -6.62
CA PRO A 185 2.32 23.48 -7.21
C PRO A 185 1.99 23.31 -8.71
N GLU A 186 0.95 24.00 -9.18
CA GLU A 186 0.63 24.01 -10.63
C GLU A 186 1.75 24.66 -11.46
N LEU A 187 2.45 25.62 -10.85
CA LEU A 187 3.51 26.42 -11.45
C LEU A 187 4.51 26.82 -10.36
N ILE A 188 5.80 26.80 -10.69
CA ILE A 188 6.86 27.35 -9.83
C ILE A 188 7.40 28.61 -10.48
N ARG A 189 7.30 29.75 -9.78
CA ARG A 189 7.88 31.03 -10.23
C ARG A 189 9.30 31.18 -9.68
N LEU A 190 10.23 31.59 -10.54
CA LEU A 190 11.62 31.79 -10.16
C LEU A 190 11.72 32.92 -9.13
N ASN A 191 12.57 32.71 -8.13
CA ASN A 191 12.79 33.56 -6.96
C ASN A 191 11.57 33.70 -6.01
N GLU A 192 10.48 32.98 -6.26
CA GLU A 192 9.34 32.88 -5.34
C GLU A 192 9.36 31.54 -4.59
N THR A 193 8.68 31.52 -3.44
CA THR A 193 8.49 30.30 -2.67
C THR A 193 7.38 29.46 -3.28
N PHE A 194 7.63 28.17 -3.47
CA PHE A 194 6.62 27.16 -3.78
C PHE A 194 6.48 26.17 -2.63
N GLN A 195 5.33 25.50 -2.60
CA GLN A 195 4.94 24.56 -1.55
C GLN A 195 4.47 23.25 -2.15
N ILE A 196 4.83 22.15 -1.50
CA ILE A 196 4.28 20.81 -1.74
C ILE A 196 3.70 20.36 -0.40
N GLN A 197 2.44 19.92 -0.42
CA GLN A 197 1.78 19.35 0.75
C GLN A 197 1.53 17.86 0.50
N GLY A 198 1.68 17.03 1.52
CA GLY A 198 1.21 15.66 1.46
C GLY A 198 0.53 15.22 2.75
N HIS A 199 -0.27 14.16 2.61
CA HIS A 199 -1.17 13.63 3.61
C HIS A 199 -1.11 12.10 3.63
N GLY A 200 -1.37 11.49 4.79
CA GLY A 200 -1.46 10.04 4.97
C GLY A 200 -0.17 9.26 4.70
N SER A 201 0.99 9.93 4.74
CA SER A 201 2.29 9.26 4.60
C SER A 201 2.60 8.34 5.79
N LEU A 202 3.08 7.13 5.52
CA LEU A 202 3.54 6.20 6.54
C LEU A 202 5.06 6.28 6.79
N MET A 203 5.72 7.27 6.18
CA MET A 203 7.17 7.48 6.22
C MET A 203 7.58 8.34 7.42
N GLU A 204 8.85 8.27 7.84
CA GLU A 204 9.39 9.14 8.89
C GLU A 204 9.65 10.54 8.33
N LYS A 205 10.22 10.61 7.12
CA LYS A 205 10.59 11.87 6.47
C LYS A 205 10.26 11.83 4.98
N MET A 206 10.11 13.02 4.40
CA MET A 206 9.90 13.20 2.96
C MET A 206 10.97 14.09 2.36
N VAL A 207 11.33 13.81 1.11
CA VAL A 207 12.28 14.61 0.33
C VAL A 207 11.70 14.83 -1.06
N ALA A 208 11.79 16.05 -1.58
CA ALA A 208 11.47 16.36 -2.95
C ALA A 208 12.73 16.61 -3.78
N THR A 209 12.71 16.19 -5.03
CA THR A 209 13.73 16.50 -6.03
C THR A 209 13.07 17.06 -7.28
N LEU A 210 13.73 18.00 -7.93
CA LEU A 210 13.38 18.45 -9.28
C LEU A 210 14.47 17.99 -10.25
N SER A 211 14.04 17.37 -11.34
CA SER A 211 14.89 16.92 -12.43
C SER A 211 14.61 17.71 -13.70
N LEU A 212 15.67 18.09 -14.41
CA LEU A 212 15.61 18.69 -15.73
C LEU A 212 16.38 17.80 -16.69
N LYS A 213 15.70 17.19 -17.68
CA LYS A 213 16.31 16.21 -18.61
C LYS A 213 17.00 15.06 -17.86
N ASP A 214 16.29 14.46 -16.93
CA ASP A 214 16.72 13.31 -16.11
C ASP A 214 17.87 13.59 -15.11
N GLU A 215 18.36 14.82 -15.02
CA GLU A 215 19.35 15.23 -14.02
C GLU A 215 18.66 15.93 -12.85
N VAL A 216 18.88 15.44 -11.62
CA VAL A 216 18.40 16.11 -10.39
C VAL A 216 19.17 17.41 -10.21
N VAL A 217 18.49 18.54 -10.41
CA VAL A 217 19.07 19.89 -10.32
C VAL A 217 18.74 20.58 -9.00
N TRP A 218 17.67 20.17 -8.32
CA TRP A 218 17.30 20.68 -7.01
C TRP A 218 16.83 19.54 -6.09
N LYS A 219 17.14 19.66 -4.80
CA LYS A 219 16.73 18.72 -3.75
C LYS A 219 16.36 19.50 -2.49
N SER A 220 15.22 19.17 -1.89
CA SER A 220 14.80 19.74 -0.62
C SER A 220 15.64 19.19 0.54
N ALA A 221 15.62 19.88 1.68
CA ALA A 221 15.93 19.22 2.94
C ALA A 221 14.91 18.10 3.21
N ALA A 222 15.30 17.10 4.00
CA ALA A 222 14.35 16.12 4.51
C ALA A 222 13.43 16.78 5.54
N VAL A 223 12.12 16.63 5.36
CA VAL A 223 11.09 17.15 6.28
C VAL A 223 10.48 15.99 7.05
N ALA A 224 10.25 16.19 8.35
CA ALA A 224 9.57 15.18 9.16
C ALA A 224 8.10 15.06 8.75
N VAL A 225 7.57 13.85 8.80
CA VAL A 225 6.14 13.58 8.69
C VAL A 225 5.53 13.67 10.08
N ASP A 226 4.46 14.45 10.21
CA ASP A 226 3.66 14.58 11.42
C ASP A 226 2.30 13.92 11.19
N HIS A 227 2.13 12.68 11.66
CA HIS A 227 0.91 11.90 11.49
C HIS A 227 0.38 11.90 10.04
N GLY A 228 1.28 11.59 9.11
CA GLY A 228 0.97 11.53 7.69
C GLY A 228 1.05 12.84 6.94
N ASP A 229 0.98 13.95 7.64
CA ASP A 229 1.07 15.28 7.06
C ASP A 229 2.52 15.74 6.97
N TYR A 230 2.86 16.41 5.87
CA TYR A 230 4.15 17.05 5.72
C TYR A 230 4.06 18.21 4.73
N GLU A 231 5.00 19.14 4.86
CA GLU A 231 5.12 20.30 4.00
C GLU A 231 6.57 20.47 3.54
N ILE A 232 6.78 20.56 2.23
CA ILE A 232 8.08 20.87 1.64
C ILE A 232 7.99 22.25 0.98
N MET A 233 8.91 23.13 1.40
CA MET A 233 9.05 24.48 0.86
C MET A 233 10.33 24.59 0.03
N GLY A 234 10.27 25.32 -1.08
CA GLY A 234 11.41 25.55 -1.96
C GLY A 234 11.40 26.91 -2.62
N ILE A 235 12.58 27.36 -3.07
CA ILE A 235 12.77 28.56 -3.89
C ILE A 235 13.80 28.21 -4.98
N LEU A 236 13.50 28.55 -6.23
CA LEU A 236 14.43 28.36 -7.36
C LEU A 236 15.00 29.71 -7.81
N ASP A 237 16.32 29.90 -7.66
CA ASP A 237 17.01 31.11 -8.12
C ASP A 237 17.10 31.17 -9.65
N SER A 238 16.55 32.23 -10.25
CA SER A 238 16.59 32.50 -11.70
C SER A 238 17.99 32.48 -12.33
N LYS A 239 19.05 32.70 -11.55
CA LYS A 239 20.44 32.64 -12.02
C LYS A 239 20.97 31.22 -12.19
N LYS A 240 20.33 30.25 -11.54
CA LYS A 240 20.76 28.84 -11.50
C LYS A 240 19.82 27.93 -12.28
N TYR A 241 18.53 28.24 -12.28
CA TYR A 241 17.49 27.39 -12.85
C TYR A 241 16.84 28.10 -14.04
N PRO A 242 16.87 27.51 -15.26
CA PRO A 242 16.14 28.05 -16.40
C PRO A 242 14.63 27.78 -16.27
N ALA A 243 13.81 28.61 -16.91
CA ALA A 243 12.40 28.30 -17.12
C ALA A 243 12.25 27.05 -18.02
N GLY A 244 11.21 26.26 -17.79
CA GLY A 244 10.97 25.01 -18.51
C GLY A 244 10.09 24.03 -17.74
N GLU A 245 9.89 22.85 -18.32
CA GLU A 245 9.22 21.74 -17.66
C GLU A 245 10.25 20.93 -16.85
N TYR A 246 9.90 20.64 -15.60
CA TYR A 246 10.70 19.86 -14.67
C TYR A 246 9.89 18.66 -14.20
N GLU A 247 10.56 17.55 -13.98
CA GLU A 247 9.98 16.43 -13.25
C GLU A 247 10.17 16.68 -11.75
N ILE A 248 9.10 16.64 -10.98
CA ILE A 248 9.14 16.68 -9.53
C ILE A 248 8.87 15.29 -8.97
N ASN A 249 9.78 14.80 -8.13
CA ASN A 249 9.67 13.52 -7.46
C ASN A 249 9.69 13.72 -5.94
N ILE A 250 8.74 13.09 -5.24
CA ILE A 250 8.74 13.01 -3.78
C ILE A 250 9.10 11.58 -3.40
N THR A 251 10.06 11.43 -2.49
CA THR A 251 10.51 10.14 -1.97
C THR A 251 10.37 10.09 -0.46
N GLY A 252 9.82 9.01 0.05
CA GLY A 252 9.75 8.71 1.47
C GLY A 252 11.05 8.13 2.02
N VAL A 253 11.41 8.54 3.22
CA VAL A 253 12.41 7.88 4.07
C VAL A 253 11.64 7.12 5.15
N PRO A 254 11.70 5.78 5.17
CA PRO A 254 10.94 4.98 6.13
C PRO A 254 11.47 5.17 7.55
N PHE A 255 10.64 4.81 8.53
CA PHE A 255 11.11 4.65 9.91
C PHE A 255 12.16 3.53 9.97
N GLU A 256 13.17 3.69 10.82
CA GLU A 256 14.18 2.66 11.02
C GLU A 256 13.52 1.31 11.37
N GLY A 257 13.85 0.29 10.59
CA GLY A 257 13.31 -1.07 10.74
C GLY A 257 12.04 -1.34 9.92
N PHE A 258 11.36 -0.33 9.38
CA PHE A 258 10.12 -0.47 8.60
C PHE A 258 10.34 -0.50 7.08
N GLU A 259 11.60 -0.60 6.62
CA GLU A 259 11.98 -0.53 5.20
C GLU A 259 11.27 -1.59 4.34
N ASP A 260 11.05 -2.79 4.90
CA ASP A 260 10.44 -3.92 4.21
C ASP A 260 8.90 -3.96 4.33
N VAL A 261 8.33 -3.15 5.24
CA VAL A 261 6.89 -3.13 5.57
C VAL A 261 6.16 -2.14 4.68
N ILE A 262 6.73 -0.95 4.53
CA ILE A 262 6.17 0.16 3.80
C ILE A 262 7.13 0.39 2.64
N GLY A 263 6.91 -0.30 1.52
CA GLY A 263 7.80 -0.19 0.36
C GLY A 263 8.13 1.27 0.04
N SER A 264 9.32 1.54 -0.51
CA SER A 264 9.79 2.90 -0.77
C SER A 264 8.81 3.64 -1.69
N GLY A 265 7.96 4.47 -1.10
CA GLY A 265 6.98 5.27 -1.80
C GLY A 265 7.68 6.39 -2.56
N SER A 266 7.54 6.38 -3.88
CA SER A 266 7.93 7.50 -4.73
C SER A 266 6.75 7.90 -5.60
N ILE A 267 6.51 9.21 -5.68
CA ILE A 267 5.54 9.78 -6.61
C ILE A 267 6.19 10.88 -7.42
N GLY A 268 5.97 10.82 -8.73
CA GLY A 268 6.49 11.77 -9.70
C GLY A 268 5.38 12.44 -10.50
N THR A 269 5.57 13.70 -10.85
CA THR A 269 4.76 14.42 -11.85
C THR A 269 5.62 15.48 -12.55
N TYR A 270 5.08 16.15 -13.55
CA TYR A 270 5.72 17.30 -14.19
C TYR A 270 5.14 18.61 -13.65
N VAL A 271 6.01 19.61 -13.51
CA VAL A 271 5.68 20.98 -13.12
C VAL A 271 6.34 21.97 -14.07
N ILE A 272 5.68 23.10 -14.31
CA ILE A 272 6.24 24.18 -15.14
C ILE A 272 6.95 25.18 -14.23
N VAL A 273 8.20 25.50 -14.56
CA VAL A 273 8.97 26.59 -13.95
C VAL A 273 8.96 27.78 -14.90
N THR A 274 8.61 28.95 -14.39
CA THR A 274 8.54 30.21 -15.16
C THR A 274 9.24 31.35 -14.43
N GLU A 275 9.52 32.42 -15.17
CA GLU A 275 9.94 33.72 -14.61
C GLU A 275 8.90 34.32 -13.64
#